data_AF-A0A1H5YQM6-F1
#
_entry.id   AF-A0A1H5YQM6-F1
#
_cell.length_a   1.000
_cell.length_b   1.000
_cell.length_c   1.000
_cell.angle_alpha   90.00
_cell.angle_beta   90.00
_cell.angle_gamma   90.00
#
_symmetry.space_group_name_H-M   'P 1'
#
loop_
_entity.id
_entity.type
_entity.pdbx_description
1 polymer ?
#
loop_
_entity_poly.entity_id
_entity_poly.type
_entity_poly.pdbx_seq_one_letter_code
_entity_poly.pdbx_strand_id
1 'polypeptide(L)' 'MEPKDQSMLLTQYEYFKSENPKKRIRDAAQYLGVSEAELVGIGAHNILLKPDFERI' A
#
# COMPACT_ATOMS: atom_id res chain seq x y z
N MET A 1 14.85 8.19 -0.28
CA MET A 1 14.21 7.04 -0.96
C MET A 1 13.47 7.63 -2.13
N GLU A 2 13.80 7.22 -3.34
CA GLU A 2 13.20 7.78 -4.56
C GLU A 2 11.68 7.56 -4.57
N PRO A 3 10.86 8.55 -4.94
CA PRO A 3 9.42 8.37 -5.06
C PRO A 3 9.13 7.35 -6.15
N LYS A 4 8.61 6.18 -5.75
CA LYS A 4 8.12 5.17 -6.69
C LYS A 4 6.85 5.67 -7.36
N ASP A 5 6.72 5.43 -8.66
CA ASP A 5 5.48 5.68 -9.38
C ASP A 5 4.34 4.89 -8.72
N GLN A 6 3.32 5.61 -8.24
CA GLN A 6 2.19 5.04 -7.51
C GLN A 6 1.40 4.03 -8.36
N SER A 7 1.32 4.25 -9.68
CA SER A 7 0.63 3.34 -10.61
C SER A 7 1.36 2.01 -10.75
N MET A 8 2.69 2.07 -10.80
CA MET A 8 3.55 0.88 -10.87
C MET A 8 3.53 0.11 -9.55
N LEU A 9 3.58 0.83 -8.42
CA LEU A 9 3.53 0.22 -7.09
C LEU A 9 2.20 -0.49 -6.83
N LEU A 10 1.07 0.11 -7.26
CA LEU A 10 -0.25 -0.51 -7.16
C LEU A 10 -0.32 -1.81 -7.97
N THR A 11 0.21 -1.80 -9.20
CA THR A 11 0.24 -2.98 -10.07
C THR A 11 1.07 -4.11 -9.44
N GLN A 12 2.24 -3.79 -8.87
CA GLN A 12 3.08 -4.77 -8.18
C GLN A 12 2.39 -5.33 -6.93
N TYR A 13 1.65 -4.50 -6.20
CA TYR A 13 0.91 -4.93 -5.02
C TYR A 13 -0.24 -5.89 -5.36
N GLU A 14 -1.02 -5.60 -6.42
CA GLU A 14 -2.10 -6.50 -6.84
C GLU A 14 -1.56 -7.84 -7.36
N TYR A 15 -0.44 -7.83 -8.11
CA TYR A 15 0.25 -9.07 -8.51
C TYR A 15 0.72 -9.87 -7.28
N PHE A 16 1.32 -9.20 -6.29
CA PHE A 16 1.74 -9.88 -5.06
C PHE A 16 0.56 -10.55 -4.34
N LYS A 17 -0.60 -9.87 -4.26
CA LYS A 17 -1.82 -10.42 -3.63
C LYS A 17 -2.39 -11.60 -4.41
N SER A 18 -2.38 -11.57 -5.75
CA SER A 18 -2.90 -12.69 -6.55
C SER A 18 -2.08 -13.96 -6.33
N GLU A 19 -0.76 -13.83 -6.26
CA GLU A 19 0.16 -14.95 -5.99
C GLU A 19 0.14 -15.38 -4.51
N ASN A 20 -0.20 -14.48 -3.59
CA ASN A 20 -0.11 -14.70 -2.16
C ASN A 20 -1.40 -14.29 -1.39
N PRO A 21 -2.54 -14.95 -1.63
CA PRO A 21 -3.84 -14.52 -1.08
C PRO A 21 -3.94 -14.56 0.45
N LYS A 22 -3.02 -15.27 1.13
CA LYS A 22 -2.96 -15.36 2.60
C LYS A 22 -1.94 -14.43 3.25
N LYS A 23 -1.10 -13.76 2.45
CA LYS A 23 -0.10 -12.83 2.97
C LYS A 23 -0.75 -11.50 3.32
N ARG A 24 -0.23 -10.86 4.37
CA ARG A 24 -0.74 -9.56 4.84
C ARG A 24 -0.09 -8.44 4.03
N ILE A 25 -0.74 -7.27 4.02
CA ILE A 25 -0.20 -6.06 3.38
C ILE A 25 1.21 -5.68 3.90
N ARG A 26 1.50 -5.97 5.18
CA ARG A 26 2.83 -5.79 5.76
C ARG A 26 3.91 -6.64 5.09
N ASP A 27 3.59 -7.88 4.76
CA ASP A 27 4.52 -8.78 4.06
C ASP A 27 4.80 -8.26 2.65
N ALA A 28 3.75 -7.77 1.98
CA ALA A 28 3.86 -7.13 0.67
C ALA A 28 4.74 -5.86 0.74
N ALA A 29 4.54 -5.03 1.76
CA ALA A 29 5.32 -3.80 1.96
C ALA A 29 6.82 -4.13 2.14
N GLN A 30 7.13 -5.14 2.96
CA GLN A 30 8.50 -5.61 3.14
C GLN A 30 9.10 -6.15 1.84
N TYR A 31 8.35 -6.96 1.09
CA TYR A 31 8.79 -7.51 -0.20
C TYR A 31 9.06 -6.41 -1.25
N LEU A 32 8.18 -5.42 -1.31
CA LEU A 32 8.27 -4.31 -2.26
C LEU A 32 9.23 -3.21 -1.81
N GLY A 33 9.78 -3.29 -0.60
CA GLY A 33 10.68 -2.29 -0.03
C GLY A 33 10.01 -0.93 0.07
N VAL A 34 8.83 -0.88 0.68
CA VAL A 34 8.05 0.33 1.02
C VAL A 34 7.46 0.18 2.41
N SER A 35 6.92 1.27 2.98
CA SER A 35 6.16 1.19 4.23
C SER A 35 4.74 0.63 4.01
N GLU A 36 4.16 0.08 5.07
CA GLU A 36 2.76 -0.37 5.06
C GLU A 36 1.80 0.78 4.73
N ALA A 37 2.08 1.99 5.25
CA ALA A 37 1.27 3.18 5.01
C ALA A 37 1.29 3.62 3.53
N GLU A 38 2.42 3.50 2.84
CA GLU A 38 2.51 3.78 1.40
C GLU A 38 1.61 2.83 0.60
N LEU A 39 1.60 1.53 0.92
CA LEU A 39 0.70 0.58 0.24
C LEU A 39 -0.77 0.83 0.56
N VAL A 40 -1.10 1.18 1.80
CA VAL A 40 -2.49 1.54 2.16
C VAL A 40 -2.92 2.79 1.39
N GLY A 41 -2.05 3.79 1.26
CA GLY A 41 -2.35 5.07 0.62
C GLY A 41 -2.65 4.97 -0.88
N ILE A 42 -2.10 3.98 -1.58
CA ILE A 42 -2.33 3.78 -3.02
C ILE A 42 -3.50 2.84 -3.36
N GLY A 43 -4.18 2.27 -2.35
CA GLY A 43 -5.27 1.32 -2.57
C GLY A 43 -6.44 1.96 -3.33
N ALA A 44 -6.83 1.36 -4.45
CA ALA A 44 -7.88 1.91 -5.34
C ALA A 44 -9.26 2.08 -4.68
N HIS A 45 -9.52 1.36 -3.59
CA HIS A 45 -10.77 1.40 -2.84
C HIS A 45 -10.66 2.18 -1.52
N ASN A 46 -9.51 2.77 -1.24
CA ASN A 46 -9.28 3.49 0.00
C ASN A 46 -9.56 4.98 -0.19
N ILE A 47 -10.17 5.59 0.82
CA ILE A 47 -10.35 7.05 0.89
C ILE A 47 -9.36 7.58 1.91
N LEU A 48 -8.44 8.43 1.47
CA LEU A 48 -7.50 9.08 2.38
C LEU A 48 -8.24 10.13 3.22
N LEU A 49 -8.30 9.89 4.52
CA LEU A 49 -8.84 10.88 5.47
C LEU A 49 -7.81 11.97 5.76
N LYS A 50 -8.30 13.16 6.11
CA LYS A 50 -7.44 14.22 6.63
C LYS A 50 -6.86 13.79 7.99
N PRO A 51 -5.63 14.19 8.32
CA PRO A 51 -4.98 13.85 9.59
C PRO A 51 -5.52 14.70 10.76
N ASP A 52 -6.84 14.82 10.90
CA ASP A 52 -7.52 15.54 11.98
C ASP A 52 -7.84 14.57 13.13
N PHE A 53 -6.78 14.02 13.74
CA PHE A 53 -6.88 12.91 14.70
C PHE A 53 -7.64 13.26 15.98
N GLU A 54 -7.67 14.53 16.36
CA GLU A 54 -8.39 15.03 17.55
C GLU A 54 -9.92 14.98 17.38
N ARG A 55 -10.41 14.73 16.16
CA ARG A 55 -11.84 14.72 15.81
C ARG A 55 -12.35 13.35 15.34
N ILE A 56 -11.53 12.31 15.51
CA ILE A 56 -11.82 10.91 15.12
C ILE A 56 -12.20 10.10 16.35
#